data_AF-A0A834YAX8-F1
#
_entry.id   AF-A0A834YAX8-F1
#
_cell.length_a   1.000
_cell.length_b   1.000
_cell.length_c   1.000
_cell.angle_alpha   90.00
_cell.angle_beta   90.00
_cell.angle_gamma   90.00
#
_symmetry.space_group_name_H-M   'P 1'
#
loop_
_entity.id
_entity.type
_entity.pdbx_description
1 polymer ?
#
loop_
_entity_poly.entity_id
_entity_poly.type
_entity_poly.pdbx_seq_one_letter_code
_entity_poly.pdbx_strand_id
1 'polypeptide(L)'
;MFTTASSKMEGLVSLKIDDLLFPQTELIARLHHCHVVLLLGYCSECQGKHAERLLIFEYLPNGNLRDCLDGAPGKESMDWGTRVGIALGAARGLEYLHEATAPRILHRDVKSRNILLDEKWRAKITDLGMAKRLRTDHFPAAPVLQQECRVLSAILHQSMLLLEGLLLSQTYSVLGWFF
;
A
#
# COMPACT_ATOMS: atom_id res chain seq x y z
N MET A 1 13.64 4.42 2.51
CA MET A 1 13.12 4.11 3.85
C MET A 1 12.48 5.41 4.33
N PHE A 2 11.16 5.54 4.19
CA PHE A 2 10.46 6.80 4.50
C PHE A 2 10.34 6.95 6.01
N THR A 3 10.90 8.03 6.56
CA THR A 3 10.80 8.35 7.98
C THR A 3 9.48 9.07 8.21
N THR A 4 8.46 8.31 8.61
CA THR A 4 7.09 8.83 8.81
C THR A 4 7.02 9.71 10.06
N ALA A 5 7.11 11.03 9.90
CA ALA A 5 6.54 11.97 10.87
C ALA A 5 5.08 12.22 10.47
N SER A 6 4.17 11.38 10.97
CA SER A 6 2.73 11.54 10.79
C SER A 6 2.20 12.49 11.87
N SER A 7 2.06 13.78 11.58
CA SER A 7 1.24 14.67 12.42
C SER A 7 -0.23 14.51 12.01
N LYS A 8 -1.07 14.16 12.99
CA LYS A 8 -2.50 13.88 12.78
C LYS A 8 -3.28 15.20 12.77
N MET A 9 -3.35 15.88 11.64
CA MET A 9 -4.30 16.99 11.45
C MET A 9 -5.59 16.42 10.85
N GLU A 10 -6.69 16.50 11.59
CA GLU A 10 -8.08 16.40 11.07
C GLU A 10 -8.38 15.23 10.09
N GLY A 11 -7.88 14.02 10.37
CA GLY A 11 -8.16 12.88 9.48
C GLY A 11 -7.45 12.97 8.13
N LEU A 12 -6.28 13.61 8.11
CA LEU A 12 -5.37 13.67 6.96
C LEU A 12 -4.02 13.06 7.36
N VAL A 13 -3.32 12.48 6.39
CA VAL A 13 -1.96 11.95 6.58
C VAL A 13 -0.98 12.83 5.83
N SER A 14 -0.08 13.51 6.53
CA SER A 14 1.02 14.24 5.93
C SER A 14 2.28 13.37 5.81
N LEU A 15 2.94 13.40 4.65
CA LEU A 15 4.25 12.80 4.45
C LEU A 15 5.26 13.89 4.07
N LYS A 16 6.35 13.99 4.84
CA LYS A 16 7.50 14.83 4.49
C LYS A 16 8.29 14.16 3.38
N ILE A 17 8.60 14.91 2.32
CA ILE A 17 9.32 14.41 1.14
C ILE A 17 10.59 15.20 0.88
N ASP A 18 11.63 14.48 0.45
CA ASP A 18 12.89 15.08 0.01
C ASP A 18 12.75 15.74 -1.37
N ASP A 19 13.63 16.69 -1.69
CA ASP A 19 13.59 17.45 -2.95
C ASP A 19 13.60 16.57 -4.21
N LEU A 20 14.18 15.37 -4.15
CA LEU A 20 14.22 14.42 -5.27
C LEU A 20 12.83 13.86 -5.64
N LEU A 21 11.86 13.87 -4.73
CA LEU A 21 10.54 13.29 -4.92
C LEU A 21 9.50 14.30 -5.40
N PHE A 22 9.74 15.60 -5.18
CA PHE A 22 8.80 16.65 -5.58
C PHE A 22 8.42 16.65 -7.08
N PRO A 23 9.32 16.34 -8.04
CA PRO A 23 8.93 16.24 -9.45
C PRO A 23 7.88 15.16 -9.75
N GLN A 24 7.68 14.21 -8.84
CA GLN A 24 6.67 13.16 -8.97
C GLN A 24 5.29 13.62 -8.48
N THR A 25 5.20 14.67 -7.65
CA THR A 25 3.96 15.20 -7.07
C THR A 25 2.90 15.48 -8.13
N GLU A 26 3.27 16.11 -9.24
CA GLU A 26 2.33 16.43 -10.32
C GLU A 26 1.71 15.18 -10.96
N LEU A 27 2.46 14.08 -11.03
CA LEU A 27 1.94 12.81 -11.52
C LEU A 27 1.02 12.17 -10.50
N ILE A 28 1.41 12.15 -9.23
CA ILE A 28 0.60 11.56 -8.15
C ILE A 28 -0.70 12.35 -7.99
N ALA A 29 -0.67 13.67 -8.11
CA ALA A 29 -1.83 14.56 -8.03
C ALA A 29 -2.86 14.31 -9.13
N ARG A 30 -2.46 13.72 -10.27
CA ARG A 30 -3.37 13.38 -11.36
C ARG A 30 -4.06 12.03 -11.16
N LEU A 31 -3.62 11.22 -10.21
CA LEU A 31 -4.18 9.89 -9.96
C LEU A 31 -5.49 9.99 -9.20
N HIS A 32 -6.55 9.51 -9.84
CA HIS A 32 -7.89 9.46 -9.26
C HIS A 32 -8.50 8.10 -9.56
N HIS A 33 -8.43 7.20 -8.59
CA HIS A 33 -9.00 5.86 -8.70
C HIS A 33 -9.41 5.34 -7.32
N CYS A 34 -10.50 4.57 -7.24
CA CYS A 34 -11.01 4.06 -5.97
C CYS A 34 -10.07 3.08 -5.26
N HIS A 35 -9.08 2.52 -5.96
CA HIS A 35 -8.06 1.62 -5.43
C HIS A 35 -6.64 2.19 -5.46
N VAL A 36 -6.48 3.51 -5.55
CA VAL A 36 -5.20 4.22 -5.38
C VAL A 36 -5.41 5.30 -4.34
N VAL A 37 -4.46 5.49 -3.42
CA VAL A 37 -4.59 6.53 -2.38
C VAL A 37 -4.57 7.91 -3.02
N LEU A 38 -5.58 8.71 -2.69
CA LEU A 38 -5.77 10.05 -3.21
C LEU A 38 -4.82 11.04 -2.51
N LEU A 39 -4.06 11.77 -3.31
CA LEU A 39 -3.35 12.97 -2.87
C LEU A 39 -4.35 14.14 -2.84
N LEU A 40 -4.61 14.67 -1.65
CA LEU A 40 -5.53 15.78 -1.43
C LEU A 40 -4.84 17.13 -1.67
N GLY A 41 -3.54 17.21 -1.43
CA GLY A 41 -2.78 18.43 -1.66
C GLY A 41 -1.30 18.27 -1.35
N TYR A 42 -0.55 19.35 -1.56
CA TYR A 42 0.84 19.44 -1.16
C TYR A 42 1.13 20.83 -0.59
N CYS A 43 2.08 20.91 0.32
CA CYS A 43 2.63 22.15 0.85
C CYS A 43 4.12 22.21 0.48
N SER A 44 4.61 23.41 0.19
CA SER A 44 6.03 23.68 -0.04
C SER A 44 6.38 25.00 0.63
N GLU A 45 7.13 24.94 1.72
CA GLU A 45 7.61 26.11 2.43
C GLU A 45 9.13 26.22 2.27
N CYS A 46 9.60 27.37 1.80
CA CYS A 46 11.03 27.62 1.58
C CYS A 46 11.60 28.50 2.69
N GLN A 47 12.56 27.99 3.45
CA GLN A 47 13.35 28.73 4.42
C GLN A 47 14.82 28.77 3.99
N GLY A 48 15.20 29.85 3.29
CA GLY A 48 16.55 30.04 2.78
C GLY A 48 16.93 28.97 1.74
N LYS A 49 17.94 28.15 2.04
CA LYS A 49 18.38 27.04 1.17
C LYS A 49 17.60 25.73 1.39
N HIS A 50 16.73 25.68 2.40
CA HIS A 50 15.95 24.50 2.73
C HIS A 50 14.51 24.68 2.27
N ALA A 51 13.97 23.69 1.58
CA ALA A 51 12.55 23.61 1.26
C ALA A 51 11.94 22.45 2.07
N GLU A 52 10.94 22.74 2.89
CA GLU A 52 10.10 21.73 3.51
C GLU A 52 8.89 21.45 2.62
N ARG A 53 8.72 20.19 2.24
CA ARG A 53 7.64 19.77 1.35
C ARG A 53 6.83 18.68 2.03
N LEU A 54 5.52 18.87 2.05
CA LEU A 54 4.56 17.94 2.63
C LEU A 54 3.56 17.51 1.55
N LEU A 55 3.27 16.21 1.51
CA LEU A 55 2.16 15.66 0.74
C LEU A 55 1.04 15.28 1.70
N ILE A 56 -0.19 15.65 1.37
CA ILE A 56 -1.37 15.39 2.19
C ILE A 56 -2.23 14.37 1.47
N PHE A 57 -2.39 13.19 2.05
CA PHE A 57 -3.21 12.10 1.51
C PHE A 57 -4.50 11.92 2.30
N GLU A 58 -5.48 11.29 1.67
CA GLU A 58 -6.66 10.79 2.37
C GLU A 58 -6.26 9.83 3.51
N TYR A 59 -6.97 9.89 4.63
CA TYR A 59 -6.76 8.97 5.73
C TYR A 59 -7.52 7.67 5.54
N LEU A 60 -6.84 6.57 5.80
CA LEU A 60 -7.38 5.22 5.67
C LEU A 60 -7.40 4.56 7.06
N PRO A 61 -8.58 4.48 7.72
CA PRO A 61 -8.68 4.19 9.14
C PRO A 61 -8.25 2.77 9.51
N ASN A 62 -8.39 1.82 8.57
CA ASN A 62 -7.98 0.44 8.79
C ASN A 62 -6.46 0.25 8.60
N GLY A 63 -5.71 1.28 8.21
CA GLY A 63 -4.26 1.23 8.10
C GLY A 63 -3.77 0.30 7.00
N ASN A 64 -2.57 -0.26 7.15
CA ASN A 64 -1.97 -1.13 6.14
C ASN A 64 -2.37 -2.60 6.30
N LEU A 65 -2.35 -3.33 5.18
CA LEU A 65 -2.76 -4.73 5.12
C LEU A 65 -1.83 -5.65 5.91
N ARG A 66 -0.52 -5.33 6.07
CA ARG A 66 0.40 -6.15 6.88
C ARG A 66 -0.12 -6.28 8.31
N ASP A 67 -0.44 -5.16 8.94
CA ASP A 67 -0.85 -5.14 10.35
C ASP A 67 -2.24 -5.77 10.54
N CYS A 68 -3.12 -5.66 9.53
CA CYS A 68 -4.42 -6.35 9.55
C CYS A 68 -4.30 -7.87 9.36
N LEU A 69 -3.33 -8.35 8.56
CA LEU A 69 -3.06 -9.78 8.39
C LEU A 69 -2.43 -10.37 9.65
N ASP A 70 -1.47 -9.67 10.25
CA ASP A 70 -0.72 -10.14 11.43
C ASP A 70 -1.58 -10.17 12.72
N GLY A 71 -2.85 -9.76 12.67
CA GLY A 71 -3.76 -9.80 13.81
C GLY A 71 -3.36 -8.81 14.91
N ALA A 72 -3.01 -7.58 14.54
CA ALA A 72 -2.61 -6.55 15.50
C ALA A 72 -3.62 -6.42 16.67
N PRO A 73 -3.16 -6.19 17.91
CA PRO A 73 -4.03 -6.15 19.08
C PRO A 73 -5.22 -5.20 18.89
N GLY A 74 -6.44 -5.71 19.07
CA GLY A 74 -7.68 -4.94 18.91
C GLY A 74 -8.29 -4.94 17.50
N LYS A 75 -7.76 -5.73 16.55
CA LYS A 75 -8.40 -5.96 15.24
C LYS A 75 -8.89 -7.40 15.10
N GLU A 76 -10.12 -7.57 14.63
CA GLU A 76 -10.66 -8.88 14.26
C GLU A 76 -9.91 -9.45 13.05
N SER A 77 -9.76 -10.77 13.01
CA SER A 77 -9.14 -11.46 11.87
C SER A 77 -10.02 -11.33 10.64
N MET A 78 -9.44 -10.90 9.51
CA MET A 78 -10.16 -10.80 8.24
C MET A 78 -10.60 -12.18 7.75
N ASP A 79 -11.88 -12.30 7.40
CA ASP A 79 -12.42 -13.46 6.71
C ASP A 79 -11.83 -13.60 5.29
N TRP A 80 -12.00 -14.79 4.71
CA TRP A 80 -11.46 -15.10 3.38
C TRP A 80 -12.05 -14.23 2.26
N GLY A 81 -13.35 -13.94 2.29
CA GLY A 81 -14.02 -13.10 1.30
C GLY A 81 -13.45 -11.69 1.28
N THR A 82 -13.21 -11.12 2.47
CA THR A 82 -12.55 -9.82 2.64
C THR A 82 -11.14 -9.84 2.03
N ARG A 83 -10.35 -10.89 2.27
CA ARG A 83 -9.00 -11.04 1.68
C ARG A 83 -9.02 -11.09 0.16
N VAL A 84 -9.98 -11.82 -0.42
CA VAL A 84 -10.17 -11.88 -1.89
C VAL A 84 -10.57 -10.52 -2.44
N GLY A 85 -11.49 -9.82 -1.76
CA GLY A 85 -11.90 -8.45 -2.13
C GLY A 85 -10.72 -7.47 -2.13
N ILE A 86 -9.84 -7.56 -1.13
CA ILE A 86 -8.61 -6.77 -1.04
C ILE A 86 -7.66 -7.09 -2.20
N ALA A 87 -7.47 -8.37 -2.53
CA ALA A 87 -6.64 -8.79 -3.66
C ALA A 87 -7.14 -8.22 -4.99
N LEU A 88 -8.45 -8.33 -5.23
CA LEU A 88 -9.08 -7.80 -6.43
C LEU A 88 -8.97 -6.28 -6.50
N GLY A 89 -9.20 -5.59 -5.39
CA GLY A 89 -9.06 -4.13 -5.32
C GLY A 89 -7.62 -3.68 -5.62
N ALA A 90 -6.64 -4.33 -5.00
CA ALA A 90 -5.23 -4.05 -5.25
C ALA A 90 -4.84 -4.29 -6.72
N ALA A 91 -5.32 -5.38 -7.33
CA ALA A 91 -5.10 -5.68 -8.75
C ALA A 91 -5.70 -4.58 -9.66
N ARG A 92 -6.93 -4.14 -9.40
CA ARG A 92 -7.57 -3.01 -10.12
C ARG A 92 -6.81 -1.70 -9.96
N GLY A 93 -6.26 -1.44 -8.78
CA GLY A 93 -5.39 -0.28 -8.55
C GLY A 93 -4.14 -0.32 -9.42
N LEU A 94 -3.50 -1.49 -9.55
CA LEU A 94 -2.33 -1.68 -10.42
C LEU A 94 -2.69 -1.60 -11.90
N GLU A 95 -3.78 -2.21 -12.33
CA GLU A 95 -4.31 -2.11 -13.70
C GLU A 95 -4.50 -0.64 -14.10
N TYR A 96 -5.14 0.16 -13.24
CA TYR A 96 -5.29 1.61 -13.45
C TYR A 96 -3.94 2.31 -13.66
N LEU A 97 -2.95 2.05 -12.79
CA LEU A 97 -1.62 2.64 -12.93
C LEU A 97 -0.92 2.21 -14.23
N HIS A 98 -1.14 0.98 -14.67
CA HIS A 98 -0.47 0.41 -15.84
C HIS A 98 -1.10 0.84 -17.16
N GLU A 99 -2.43 0.94 -17.22
CA GLU A 99 -3.15 1.06 -18.50
C GLU A 99 -3.87 2.40 -18.65
N ALA A 100 -4.44 2.92 -17.56
CA ALA A 100 -5.31 4.09 -17.61
C ALA A 100 -4.58 5.42 -17.36
N THR A 101 -3.30 5.38 -16.96
CA THR A 101 -2.51 6.59 -16.73
C THR A 101 -1.62 6.93 -17.94
N ALA A 102 -1.49 8.24 -18.21
CA ALA A 102 -0.63 8.78 -19.26
C ALA A 102 0.30 9.86 -18.65
N PRO A 103 1.61 9.57 -18.51
CA PRO A 103 2.31 8.32 -18.90
C PRO A 103 1.95 7.14 -17.98
N ARG A 104 2.10 5.92 -18.49
CA ARG A 104 1.89 4.69 -17.70
C ARG A 104 2.88 4.62 -16.53
N ILE A 105 2.42 4.11 -15.39
CA ILE A 105 3.16 4.11 -14.12
C ILE A 105 3.37 2.68 -13.63
N LEU A 106 4.64 2.28 -13.46
CA LEU A 106 4.97 1.03 -12.76
C LEU A 106 5.22 1.33 -11.27
N HIS A 107 4.47 0.69 -10.37
CA HIS A 107 4.60 0.86 -8.92
C HIS A 107 5.93 0.36 -8.35
N ARG A 108 6.34 -0.86 -8.75
CA ARG A 108 7.61 -1.55 -8.39
C ARG A 108 7.77 -2.03 -6.95
N ASP A 109 7.20 -1.35 -5.96
CA ASP A 109 7.28 -1.74 -4.53
C ASP A 109 5.92 -2.23 -3.98
N VAL A 110 5.35 -3.24 -4.66
CA VAL A 110 4.07 -3.84 -4.24
C VAL A 110 4.34 -4.84 -3.11
N LYS A 111 3.85 -4.51 -1.91
CA LYS A 111 3.93 -5.33 -0.68
C LYS A 111 2.74 -5.00 0.23
N SER A 112 2.42 -5.88 1.19
CA SER A 112 1.25 -5.69 2.07
C SER A 112 1.32 -4.41 2.92
N ARG A 113 2.50 -3.86 3.19
CA ARG A 113 2.65 -2.55 3.87
C ARG A 113 2.23 -1.36 3.00
N ASN A 114 2.26 -1.52 1.68
CA ASN A 114 1.92 -0.49 0.70
C ASN A 114 0.51 -0.67 0.13
N ILE A 115 -0.30 -1.51 0.77
CA ILE A 115 -1.74 -1.63 0.53
C ILE A 115 -2.44 -1.13 1.78
N LEU A 116 -3.13 0.00 1.67
CA LEU A 116 -3.93 0.58 2.75
C LEU A 116 -5.40 0.21 2.59
N LEU A 117 -6.14 0.26 3.69
CA LEU A 117 -7.53 -0.18 3.76
C LEU A 117 -8.42 0.95 4.24
N ASP A 118 -9.44 1.26 3.43
CA ASP A 118 -10.48 2.21 3.85
C ASP A 118 -11.42 1.61 4.90
N GLU A 119 -12.37 2.42 5.38
CA GLU A 119 -13.39 2.03 6.37
C GLU A 119 -14.23 0.80 5.97
N LYS A 120 -14.34 0.50 4.67
CA LYS A 120 -15.11 -0.62 4.09
C LYS A 120 -14.22 -1.78 3.68
N TRP A 121 -12.99 -1.83 4.18
CA TRP A 121 -11.99 -2.86 3.84
C TRP A 121 -11.61 -2.91 2.35
N ARG A 122 -11.78 -1.79 1.63
CA ARG A 122 -11.34 -1.71 0.24
C ARG A 122 -9.87 -1.35 0.19
N ALA A 123 -9.12 -2.08 -0.63
CA ALA A 123 -7.71 -1.87 -0.85
C ALA A 123 -7.44 -0.59 -1.64
N LYS A 124 -6.44 0.19 -1.22
CA LYS A 124 -5.85 1.29 -1.96
C LYS A 124 -4.33 1.17 -2.00
N ILE A 125 -3.76 1.24 -3.20
CA ILE A 125 -2.31 1.22 -3.41
C ILE A 125 -1.70 2.56 -2.99
N THR A 126 -0.65 2.51 -2.17
CA THR A 126 0.11 3.68 -1.69
C THR A 126 1.60 3.54 -1.95
N ASP A 127 2.38 4.58 -1.62
CA ASP A 127 3.84 4.59 -1.70
C ASP A 127 4.38 4.45 -3.13
N LEU A 128 3.99 5.42 -3.96
CA LEU A 128 4.48 5.60 -5.33
C LEU A 128 5.88 6.24 -5.39
N GLY A 129 6.61 6.37 -4.27
CA GLY A 129 7.91 7.04 -4.24
C GLY A 129 9.01 6.32 -5.03
N MET A 130 8.79 5.03 -5.35
CA MET A 130 9.65 4.23 -6.24
C MET A 130 9.05 4.04 -7.63
N ALA A 131 7.93 4.70 -7.93
CA ALA A 131 7.22 4.50 -9.18
C ALA A 131 7.99 5.08 -10.36
N LYS A 132 8.02 4.34 -11.47
CA LYS A 132 8.71 4.78 -12.69
C LYS A 132 7.70 5.12 -13.77
N ARG A 133 7.78 6.35 -14.28
CA ARG A 133 7.16 6.75 -15.54
C ARG A 133 7.78 5.95 -16.67
N LEU A 134 6.98 5.19 -17.40
CA LEU A 134 7.43 4.58 -18.64
C LEU A 134 7.26 5.59 -19.78
N ARG A 135 8.37 5.91 -20.45
CA ARG A 135 8.42 6.91 -21.54
C ARG A 135 8.16 6.31 -22.92
N THR A 136 7.70 5.07 -23.03
CA THR A 136 7.63 4.36 -24.31
C THR A 136 6.33 3.57 -24.46
N ASP A 137 5.85 3.58 -25.70
CA ASP A 137 4.72 2.88 -26.31
C ASP A 137 4.87 1.35 -26.35
N HIS A 138 5.99 0.81 -25.83
CA HIS A 138 6.17 -0.62 -25.57
C HIS A 138 6.14 -0.91 -24.08
N PHE A 139 5.04 -1.52 -23.65
CA PHE A 139 4.82 -1.96 -22.28
C PHE A 139 5.04 -3.47 -22.23
N PRO A 140 6.21 -3.96 -21.78
CA PRO A 140 6.43 -5.40 -21.71
C PRO A 140 5.48 -6.00 -20.66
N ALA A 141 4.74 -7.04 -21.04
CA ALA A 141 3.77 -7.71 -20.16
C ALA A 141 4.44 -8.37 -18.93
N ALA A 142 5.71 -8.76 -19.03
CA ALA A 142 6.43 -9.46 -17.97
C ALA A 142 6.49 -8.70 -16.62
N PRO A 143 6.89 -7.41 -16.55
CA PRO A 143 6.88 -6.66 -15.29
C PRO A 143 5.48 -6.40 -14.71
N VAL A 144 4.41 -6.50 -15.49
CA VAL A 144 3.02 -6.34 -15.02
C VAL A 144 2.57 -7.59 -14.29
N LEU A 145 2.67 -8.73 -14.98
CA LEU A 145 2.36 -10.05 -14.43
C LEU A 145 3.16 -10.30 -13.15
N GLN A 146 4.40 -9.82 -13.10
CA GLN A 146 5.22 -9.94 -11.88
C GLN A 146 4.68 -9.12 -10.70
N GLN A 147 4.08 -7.95 -10.91
CA GLN A 147 3.46 -7.17 -9.83
C GLN A 147 2.12 -7.78 -9.37
N GLU A 148 1.34 -8.34 -10.29
CA GLU A 148 0.11 -9.09 -9.97
C GLU A 148 0.43 -10.32 -9.10
N CYS A 149 1.46 -11.09 -9.45
CA CYS A 149 1.94 -12.20 -8.61
C CYS A 149 2.39 -11.73 -7.23
N ARG A 150 2.96 -10.52 -7.11
CA ARG A 150 3.34 -9.95 -5.80
C ARG A 150 2.14 -9.52 -4.96
N VAL A 151 1.04 -9.05 -5.57
CA VAL A 151 -0.22 -8.81 -4.84
C VAL A 151 -0.74 -10.10 -4.23
N LEU A 152 -0.85 -11.15 -5.06
CA LEU A 152 -1.28 -12.46 -4.59
C LEU A 152 -0.35 -13.01 -3.52
N SER A 153 0.96 -12.88 -3.70
CA SER A 153 1.95 -13.29 -2.69
C SER A 153 1.83 -12.50 -1.39
N ALA A 154 1.60 -11.18 -1.44
CA ALA A 154 1.46 -10.34 -0.25
C ALA A 154 0.23 -10.72 0.59
N ILE A 155 -0.79 -11.31 -0.05
CA ILE A 155 -2.06 -11.67 0.60
C ILE A 155 -2.06 -13.15 1.02
N LEU A 156 -1.64 -14.05 0.14
CA LEU A 156 -1.70 -15.49 0.35
C LEU A 156 -0.55 -16.00 1.21
N HIS A 157 0.70 -15.57 0.97
CA HIS A 157 1.86 -16.11 1.68
C HIS A 157 1.81 -15.76 3.17
N GLN A 158 1.34 -14.55 3.52
CA GLN A 158 1.14 -14.17 4.92
C GLN A 158 -0.06 -14.84 5.58
N SER A 159 -1.10 -15.16 4.82
CA SER A 159 -2.21 -15.98 5.33
C SER A 159 -1.77 -17.42 5.62
N MET A 160 -0.85 -17.96 4.81
CA MET A 160 -0.32 -19.32 4.94
C MET A 160 0.66 -19.46 6.12
N LEU A 161 1.56 -18.49 6.33
CA LEU A 161 2.46 -18.47 7.50
C LEU A 161 1.70 -18.39 8.84
N LEU A 162 0.54 -17.74 8.87
CA LEU A 162 -0.32 -17.72 10.08
C LEU A 162 -0.99 -19.07 10.34
N LEU A 163 -1.38 -19.79 9.28
CA LEU A 163 -1.89 -21.17 9.38
C LEU A 163 -0.80 -22.14 9.85
N GLU A 164 0.43 -22.02 9.34
CA GLU A 164 1.57 -22.80 9.84
C GLU A 164 1.90 -22.45 11.30
N GLY A 165 1.85 -21.17 11.68
CA GLY A 165 2.01 -20.74 13.07
C GLY A 165 0.90 -21.23 14.01
N LEU A 166 -0.35 -21.26 13.56
CA LEU A 166 -1.50 -21.80 14.29
C LEU A 166 -1.46 -23.33 14.41
N LEU A 167 -1.05 -24.03 13.36
CA LEU A 167 -0.83 -25.47 13.40
C LEU A 167 0.30 -25.81 14.38
N LEU A 168 1.40 -25.06 14.34
CA LEU A 168 2.48 -25.21 15.30
C LEU A 168 1.99 -24.87 16.73
N SER A 169 1.27 -23.78 16.97
CA SER A 169 0.77 -23.42 18.30
C SER A 169 -0.27 -24.42 18.85
N GLN A 170 -1.07 -25.04 17.98
CA GLN A 170 -1.95 -26.14 18.38
C GLN A 170 -1.16 -27.41 18.69
N THR A 171 -0.10 -27.75 17.92
CA THR A 171 0.77 -28.89 18.26
C THR A 171 1.51 -28.71 19.59
N TYR A 172 1.94 -27.49 19.93
CA TYR A 172 2.54 -27.19 21.23
C TYR A 172 1.53 -27.14 22.38
N SER A 173 0.28 -26.74 22.11
CA SER A 173 -0.79 -26.80 23.13
C SER A 173 -1.23 -28.23 23.44
N VAL A 174 -1.14 -29.17 22.49
CA VAL A 174 -1.46 -30.59 22.75
C VAL A 174 -0.33 -31.29 23.51
N LEU A 175 0.93 -30.87 23.31
CA LEU A 175 2.08 -31.39 24.06
C LEU A 175 2.20 -30.82 25.48
N GLY A 176 1.59 -29.66 25.76
CA GLY A 176 1.52 -29.06 27.09
C GLY A 176 0.49 -29.67 28.05
N TRP A 177 -0.31 -30.65 27.61
CA TRP A 177 -1.25 -31.41 28.44
C TRP A 177 -0.76 -32.83 28.78
N PHE A 178 0.46 -33.18 28.36
CA PHE A 178 1.11 -34.47 28.63
C PHE A 178 2.31 -34.38 29.59
N PHE A 179 2.49 -33.26 30.29
CA PHE A 179 3.45 -33.11 31.38
C PHE A 179 2.80 -32.51 32.63
#